data_AF-A0A4C1YYW0-F1
#
_entry.id   AF-A0A4C1YYW0-F1
#
_cell.length_a   1.000
_cell.length_b   1.000
_cell.length_c   1.000
_cell.angle_alpha   90.00
_cell.angle_beta   90.00
_cell.angle_gamma   90.00
#
_symmetry.space_group_name_H-M   'P 1'
#
loop_
_entity.id
_entity.type
_entity.pdbx_description
1 polymer ?
#
loop_
_entity_poly.entity_id
_entity_poly.type
_entity_poly.pdbx_seq_one_letter_code
_entity_poly.pdbx_strand_id
1 'polypeptide(L)'
;MRAARSGASEMRPPAGGSPDESATLLAETFFIDDRVDIDDPYHTEVRRQTDGGSQSLETSGDLPGVDPPFTGAEIRNALKAFHPRKAPGIDGFTSDICQAAIFRDLGLFLAMANKCLELG
;
A
#
# COMPACT_ATOMS: atom_id res chain seq x y z
N MET A 1 -59.46 6.61 -38.18
CA MET A 1 -58.07 6.31 -38.60
C MET A 1 -57.12 6.93 -37.58
N ARG A 2 -56.20 6.13 -37.02
CA ARG A 2 -55.29 6.49 -35.93
C ARG A 2 -53.86 6.36 -36.44
N ALA A 3 -53.08 7.43 -36.40
CA ALA A 3 -51.60 7.53 -36.41
C ALA A 3 -51.27 9.01 -36.70
N ALA A 4 -50.26 9.66 -36.12
CA ALA A 4 -48.94 9.14 -35.84
C ALA A 4 -48.40 9.62 -34.49
N ARG A 5 -47.68 8.72 -33.81
CA ARG A 5 -46.73 9.06 -32.75
C ARG A 5 -45.41 9.43 -33.46
N SER A 6 -44.95 10.67 -33.30
CA SER A 6 -43.59 11.05 -33.68
C SER A 6 -42.66 10.71 -32.52
N GLY A 7 -41.64 9.90 -32.80
CA GLY A 7 -40.73 9.34 -31.81
C GLY A 7 -39.84 10.38 -31.16
N ALA A 8 -39.89 10.44 -29.82
CA ALA A 8 -38.77 10.92 -29.04
C ALA A 8 -37.72 9.80 -29.03
N SER A 9 -36.56 10.05 -29.63
CA SER A 9 -35.39 9.19 -29.47
C SER A 9 -34.90 9.36 -28.03
N GLU A 10 -35.31 8.43 -27.17
CA GLU A 10 -34.80 8.31 -25.81
C GLU A 10 -33.28 8.10 -25.87
N MET A 11 -32.52 9.09 -25.42
CA MET A 11 -31.08 8.96 -25.21
C MET A 11 -30.89 8.11 -23.95
N ARG A 12 -30.95 6.79 -24.12
CA ARG A 12 -30.73 5.81 -23.06
C ARG A 12 -29.26 5.89 -22.64
N PRO A 13 -28.92 6.22 -21.38
CA PRO A 13 -27.54 6.12 -20.92
C PRO A 13 -27.09 4.65 -21.06
N PRO A 14 -25.83 4.38 -21.47
CA PRO A 14 -25.34 3.02 -21.52
C PRO A 14 -25.55 2.39 -20.14
N ALA A 15 -26.13 1.19 -20.11
CA ALA A 15 -26.24 0.42 -18.88
C ALA A 15 -24.83 0.36 -18.29
N GLY A 16 -24.64 0.99 -17.12
CA GLY A 16 -23.39 0.86 -16.38
C GLY A 16 -23.10 -0.62 -16.23
N GLY A 17 -21.90 -1.03 -16.64
CA GLY A 17 -21.49 -2.42 -16.56
C GLY A 17 -21.70 -2.97 -15.14
N SER A 18 -21.77 -4.29 -15.04
CA SER A 18 -21.81 -4.94 -13.73
C SER A 18 -20.68 -4.42 -12.82
N PRO A 19 -20.81 -4.50 -11.49
CA PRO A 19 -19.74 -4.10 -10.58
C PRO A 19 -18.39 -4.72 -10.93
N ASP A 20 -18.40 -5.97 -11.43
CA ASP A 20 -17.20 -6.68 -11.89
C ASP A 20 -16.63 -6.07 -13.16
N GLU A 21 -17.45 -5.75 -14.16
CA GLU A 21 -16.99 -5.04 -15.38
C GLU A 21 -16.43 -3.66 -15.05
N SER A 22 -17.03 -2.96 -14.10
CA SER A 22 -16.54 -1.66 -13.63
C SER A 22 -15.21 -1.81 -12.88
N ALA A 23 -15.07 -2.84 -12.03
CA ALA A 23 -13.84 -3.12 -11.32
C ALA A 23 -12.70 -3.52 -12.27
N THR A 24 -12.98 -4.34 -13.29
CA THR A 24 -12.03 -4.70 -14.35
C THR A 24 -11.59 -3.47 -15.14
N LEU A 25 -12.53 -2.62 -15.57
CA LEU A 25 -12.19 -1.38 -16.27
C LEU A 25 -11.34 -0.43 -15.42
N LEU A 26 -11.61 -0.33 -14.11
CA LEU A 26 -10.78 0.44 -13.19
C LEU A 26 -9.39 -0.18 -13.02
N ALA A 27 -9.30 -1.51 -12.92
CA ALA A 27 -8.03 -2.21 -12.82
C ALA A 27 -7.16 -1.96 -14.07
N GLU A 28 -7.72 -2.15 -15.26
CA GLU A 28 -7.02 -1.97 -16.54
C GLU A 28 -6.60 -0.51 -16.80
N THR A 29 -7.38 0.47 -16.32
CA THR A 29 -7.08 1.90 -16.55
C THR A 29 -6.09 2.47 -15.56
N PHE A 30 -6.15 2.08 -14.29
CA PHE A 30 -5.31 2.65 -13.23
C PHE A 30 -4.11 1.78 -12.86
N PHE A 31 -4.12 0.49 -13.21
CA PHE A 31 -3.07 -0.46 -12.89
C PHE A 31 -2.63 -1.19 -14.15
N ILE A 32 -1.90 -0.47 -15.00
CA ILE A 32 -1.30 -1.02 -16.23
C ILE A 32 -0.26 -2.08 -15.84
N ASP A 33 -0.20 -3.18 -16.59
CA ASP A 33 0.83 -4.22 -16.45
C ASP A 33 2.25 -3.60 -16.57
N ASP A 34 3.15 -3.99 -15.67
CA ASP A 34 4.56 -3.61 -15.71
C ASP A 34 5.29 -4.35 -16.84
N ARG A 35 5.54 -3.64 -17.95
CA ARG A 35 6.00 -4.22 -19.21
C ARG A 35 7.29 -3.55 -19.68
N VAL A 36 8.37 -4.33 -19.69
CA VAL A 36 9.73 -3.86 -20.06
C VAL A 36 9.80 -3.31 -21.49
N ASP A 37 8.94 -3.75 -22.40
CA ASP A 37 8.94 -3.36 -23.82
C ASP A 37 8.34 -1.98 -24.11
N ILE A 38 7.54 -1.43 -23.21
CA ILE A 38 6.93 -0.09 -23.36
C ILE A 38 7.68 1.00 -22.61
N ASP A 39 8.76 0.63 -21.93
CA ASP A 39 9.46 1.55 -21.07
C ASP A 39 10.31 2.54 -21.85
N ASP A 40 10.27 3.78 -21.38
CA ASP A 40 11.19 4.79 -21.85
C ASP A 40 12.61 4.56 -21.27
N PRO A 41 13.64 5.27 -21.79
CA PRO A 41 15.01 5.10 -21.35
C PRO A 41 15.24 5.35 -19.85
N TYR A 42 14.44 6.22 -19.23
CA TYR A 42 14.52 6.49 -17.78
C TYR A 42 13.94 5.33 -16.97
N HIS A 43 12.77 4.81 -17.35
CA HIS A 43 12.19 3.65 -16.65
C HIS A 43 13.04 2.38 -16.82
N THR A 44 13.66 2.21 -17.99
CA THR A 44 14.65 1.14 -18.25
C THR A 44 15.87 1.24 -17.34
N GLU A 45 16.37 2.45 -17.12
CA GLU A 45 17.48 2.73 -16.20
C GLU A 45 17.10 2.38 -14.75
N VAL A 46 15.91 2.80 -14.29
CA VAL A 46 15.41 2.51 -12.94
C VAL A 46 15.25 1.00 -12.70
N ARG A 47 14.70 0.26 -13.67
CA ARG A 47 14.62 -1.20 -13.60
C ARG A 47 16.00 -1.85 -13.54
N ARG A 48 16.95 -1.42 -14.37
CA ARG A 48 18.32 -1.97 -14.34
C ARG A 48 19.00 -1.77 -12.98
N GLN A 49 18.78 -0.63 -12.33
CA GLN A 49 19.32 -0.35 -11.00
C GLN A 49 18.71 -1.26 -9.92
N THR A 50 17.46 -1.67 -10.10
CA THR A 50 16.72 -2.47 -9.12
C THR A 50 16.90 -3.98 -9.34
N ASP A 51 16.93 -4.42 -10.60
CA ASP A 51 17.20 -5.83 -11.00
C ASP A 51 18.67 -6.21 -10.77
N GLY A 52 19.57 -5.23 -10.76
CA GLY A 52 21.01 -5.38 -10.54
C GLY A 52 21.46 -5.33 -9.09
N GLY A 53 20.56 -5.55 -8.11
CA GLY A 53 20.81 -5.48 -6.66
C GLY A 53 21.88 -6.44 -6.08
N SER A 54 22.76 -6.99 -6.91
CA SER A 54 24.00 -7.67 -6.49
C SER A 54 25.26 -6.83 -6.73
N GLN A 55 25.16 -5.61 -7.29
CA GLN A 55 26.19 -4.61 -7.05
C GLN A 55 26.05 -4.13 -5.62
N SER A 56 26.63 -4.95 -4.75
CA SER A 56 26.81 -4.71 -3.34
C SER A 56 27.25 -3.27 -3.16
N LEU A 57 26.48 -2.54 -2.35
CA LEU A 57 26.75 -1.18 -1.92
C LEU A 57 27.99 -1.17 -1.01
N GLU A 58 29.13 -1.72 -1.45
CA GLU A 58 30.38 -1.80 -0.67
C GLU A 58 31.23 -0.54 -0.82
N THR A 59 30.60 0.64 -0.96
CA THR A 59 31.36 1.89 -0.92
C THR A 59 30.55 3.02 -0.30
N SER A 60 29.99 2.78 0.88
CA SER A 60 29.73 3.83 1.86
C SER A 60 30.02 3.23 3.23
N GLY A 61 31.04 3.78 3.91
CA GLY A 61 31.79 3.10 4.96
C GLY A 61 30.99 2.58 6.14
N ASP A 62 31.48 1.46 6.68
CA ASP A 62 31.39 1.00 8.07
C ASP A 62 30.09 1.33 8.82
N LEU A 63 28.95 1.05 8.19
CA LEU A 63 27.71 0.88 8.91
C LEU A 63 27.70 -0.55 9.47
N PRO A 64 27.39 -0.76 10.75
CA PRO A 64 27.14 -2.11 11.23
C PRO A 64 26.05 -2.69 10.35
N GLY A 65 26.27 -3.87 9.77
CA GLY A 65 25.29 -4.55 8.91
C GLY A 65 24.00 -4.98 9.63
N VAL A 66 23.72 -4.40 10.78
CA VAL A 66 22.57 -4.67 11.64
C VAL A 66 22.00 -3.32 12.06
N ASP A 67 20.72 -3.11 11.77
CA ASP A 67 20.00 -1.91 12.21
C ASP A 67 20.05 -1.79 13.74
N PRO A 68 20.21 -0.57 14.28
CA PRO A 68 20.17 -0.38 15.72
C PRO A 68 18.79 -0.77 16.28
N PRO A 69 18.72 -1.23 17.55
CA PRO A 69 17.45 -1.58 18.17
C PRO A 69 16.51 -0.37 18.24
N PHE A 70 15.22 -0.63 18.06
CA PHE A 70 14.17 0.35 18.28
C PHE A 70 14.23 0.91 19.70
N THR A 71 13.84 2.17 19.80
CA THR A 71 13.69 2.93 21.03
C THR A 71 12.21 3.07 21.38
N GLY A 72 11.92 3.24 22.67
CA GLY A 72 10.54 3.53 23.10
C GLY A 72 9.98 4.84 22.50
N ALA A 73 10.85 5.78 22.08
CA ALA A 73 10.42 7.01 21.44
C ALA A 73 9.89 6.76 20.03
N GLU A 74 10.54 5.89 19.26
CA GLU A 74 10.09 5.48 17.93
C GLU A 74 8.74 4.77 17.99
N ILE A 75 8.56 3.83 18.92
CA ILE A 75 7.26 3.17 19.13
C ILE A 75 6.16 4.21 19.43
N ARG A 76 6.43 5.17 20.33
CA ARG A 76 5.48 6.25 20.64
C ARG A 76 5.17 7.14 19.43
N ASN A 77 6.14 7.41 18.58
CA ASN A 77 5.92 8.20 17.37
C ASN A 77 5.15 7.41 16.31
N ALA A 78 5.43 6.12 16.15
CA ALA A 78 4.68 5.23 15.26
C ALA A 78 3.19 5.15 15.65
N LEU A 79 2.90 5.07 16.96
CA LEU A 79 1.53 5.09 17.45
C LEU A 79 0.76 6.37 17.10
N LYS A 80 1.43 7.53 17.09
CA LYS A 80 0.81 8.81 16.69
C LYS A 80 0.45 8.85 15.19
N ALA A 81 1.16 8.08 14.38
CA ALA A 81 0.89 7.98 12.95
C ALA A 81 -0.36 7.12 12.66
N PHE A 82 -0.92 6.43 13.65
CA PHE A 82 -2.16 5.68 13.43
C PHE A 82 -3.33 6.63 13.21
N HIS A 83 -4.00 6.47 12.06
CA HIS A 83 -5.12 7.30 11.70
C HIS A 83 -6.36 6.91 12.53
N PRO A 84 -7.07 7.85 13.19
CA PRO A 84 -8.25 7.53 14.00
C PRO A 84 -9.42 6.87 13.26
N ARG A 85 -9.47 6.99 11.93
CA ARG A 85 -10.51 6.41 11.07
C ARG A 85 -10.04 5.17 10.32
N LYS A 86 -8.89 4.61 10.71
CA LYS A 86 -8.39 3.39 10.10
C LYS A 86 -9.34 2.24 10.44
N ALA A 87 -9.70 1.46 9.43
CA ALA A 87 -10.53 0.27 9.63
C ALA A 87 -9.83 -0.73 10.57
N PRO A 88 -10.58 -1.57 11.30
CA PRO A 88 -9.99 -2.62 12.11
C PRO A 88 -9.10 -3.56 11.29
N GLY A 89 -8.09 -4.15 11.94
CA GLY A 89 -7.28 -5.21 11.35
C GLY A 89 -8.06 -6.52 11.15
N ILE A 90 -7.41 -7.53 10.58
CA ILE A 90 -7.98 -8.89 10.46
C ILE A 90 -8.24 -9.54 11.84
N ASP A 91 -7.51 -9.07 12.85
CA ASP A 91 -7.71 -9.40 14.27
C ASP A 91 -8.95 -8.72 14.88
N GLY A 92 -9.60 -7.81 14.15
CA GLY A 92 -10.71 -7.01 14.62
C GLY A 92 -10.30 -5.86 15.55
N PHE A 93 -8.99 -5.61 15.75
CA PHE A 93 -8.52 -4.53 16.61
C PHE A 93 -8.49 -3.19 15.87
N THR A 94 -8.98 -2.17 16.56
CA THR A 94 -8.91 -0.78 16.13
C THR A 94 -7.65 -0.11 16.68
N SER A 95 -7.27 1.01 16.07
CA SER A 95 -6.07 1.78 16.44
C SER A 95 -6.02 2.14 17.94
N ASP A 96 -7.15 2.50 18.53
CA ASP A 96 -7.26 2.90 19.94
C ASP A 96 -6.99 1.73 20.89
N ILE A 97 -7.46 0.52 20.55
CA ILE A 97 -7.16 -0.71 21.30
C ILE A 97 -5.65 -0.99 21.25
N CYS A 98 -5.06 -0.94 20.05
CA CYS A 98 -3.61 -1.14 19.88
C CYS A 98 -2.79 -0.12 20.67
N GLN A 99 -3.17 1.16 20.61
CA GLN A 99 -2.51 2.22 21.38
C GLN A 99 -2.63 1.95 22.89
N ALA A 100 -3.84 1.66 23.40
CA ALA A 100 -4.05 1.42 24.82
C ALA A 100 -3.24 0.21 25.33
N ALA A 101 -3.20 -0.87 24.55
CA ALA A 101 -2.43 -2.07 24.89
C ALA A 101 -0.92 -1.77 24.93
N ILE A 102 -0.40 -1.07 23.92
CA ILE A 102 1.02 -0.75 23.82
C ILE A 102 1.44 0.25 24.89
N PHE A 103 0.61 1.23 25.22
CA PHE A 103 0.89 2.16 26.33
C PHE A 103 0.83 1.49 27.70
N ARG A 104 0.01 0.44 27.87
CA ARG A 104 -0.08 -0.31 29.13
C ARG A 104 1.23 -1.01 29.48
N ASP A 105 1.94 -1.54 28.49
CA ASP A 105 3.24 -2.17 28.68
C ASP A 105 4.19 -1.90 27.51
N LEU A 106 4.68 -0.66 27.44
CA LEU A 106 5.59 -0.26 26.37
C LEU A 106 6.88 -1.10 26.36
N GLY A 107 7.32 -1.59 27.52
CA GLY A 107 8.54 -2.39 27.64
C GLY A 107 8.41 -3.75 26.94
N LEU A 108 7.28 -4.43 27.15
CA LEU A 108 6.98 -5.70 26.48
C LEU A 108 6.95 -5.53 24.95
N PHE A 109 6.22 -4.54 24.44
CA PHE A 109 6.12 -4.32 23.00
C PHE A 109 7.44 -3.86 22.38
N LEU A 110 8.25 -3.08 23.09
CA LEU A 110 9.59 -2.71 22.65
C LEU A 110 10.51 -3.93 22.58
N ALA A 111 10.47 -4.80 23.59
CA ALA A 111 11.26 -6.03 23.60
C ALA A 111 10.84 -6.98 22.47
N MET A 112 9.54 -7.12 22.20
CA MET A 112 9.04 -7.89 21.07
C MET A 112 9.51 -7.31 19.73
N ALA A 113 9.38 -6.00 19.52
CA ALA A 113 9.82 -5.34 18.29
C ALA A 113 11.31 -5.54 18.03
N ASN A 114 12.14 -5.38 19.05
CA ASN A 114 13.58 -5.63 18.96
C ASN A 114 13.90 -7.12 18.73
N LYS A 115 13.10 -8.03 19.30
CA LYS A 115 13.29 -9.45 19.00
C LYS A 115 12.97 -9.80 17.57
N CYS A 116 11.97 -9.16 16.96
CA CYS A 116 11.70 -9.29 15.53
C CYS A 116 12.86 -8.75 14.69
N LEU A 117 13.46 -7.63 15.08
CA LEU A 117 14.62 -7.05 14.38
C LEU A 117 15.85 -7.98 14.41
N GLU A 118 16.10 -8.64 15.54
CA GLU A 118 17.19 -9.61 15.66
C GLU A 118 17.00 -10.88 14.81
N LEU A 119 15.75 -11.22 14.46
CA LEU A 119 15.38 -12.45 13.75
C LEU A 119 15.17 -12.25 12.24
N GLY A 120 15.03 -11.00 11.78
CA GLY A 120 14.87 -10.63 10.37
C GLY A 120 16.20 -10.54 9.66
#